data_AF-A0A9X9G597-F1
#
_entry.id   AF-A0A9X9G597-F1
#
_cell.length_a   1.000
_cell.length_b   1.000
_cell.length_c   1.000
_cell.angle_alpha   90.00
_cell.angle_beta   90.00
_cell.angle_gamma   90.00
#
_symmetry.space_group_name_H-M   'P 1'
#
loop_
_entity.id
_entity.type
_entity.pdbx_description
1 polymer ?
#
loop_
_entity_poly.entity_id
_entity_poly.type
_entity_poly.pdbx_seq_one_letter_code
_entity_poly.pdbx_strand_id
1 'polypeptide(L)' 'MSNEILPLNIGNIKKAQKILDGNARKTPLVKSFYLTSKTGGEIYLKLENMQLTGS' A
#
# COMPACT_ATOMS: atom_id res chain seq x y z
N MET A 1 24.11 17.71 8.47
CA MET A 1 22.91 16.89 8.23
C MET A 1 22.91 15.81 9.29
N SER A 2 21.96 15.82 10.22
CA SER A 2 21.80 14.74 11.18
C SER A 2 21.43 13.47 10.41
N ASN A 3 22.21 12.41 10.55
CA ASN A 3 21.79 11.07 10.12
C ASN A 3 20.68 10.63 11.07
N GLU A 4 19.43 10.90 10.70
CA GLU A 4 18.29 10.37 11.44
C GLU A 4 18.25 8.86 11.24
N ILE A 5 18.52 8.12 12.32
CA ILE A 5 18.34 6.67 12.36
C ILE A 5 16.84 6.43 12.47
N LEU A 6 16.23 5.97 11.37
CA LEU A 6 14.83 5.57 11.39
C LEU A 6 14.66 4.28 12.19
N PRO A 7 13.62 4.17 13.03
CA PRO A 7 13.37 2.98 13.85
C PRO A 7 12.99 1.73 13.04
N LEU A 8 12.67 1.91 11.76
CA LEU A 8 12.36 0.84 10.82
C LEU A 8 13.15 1.03 9.53
N ASN A 9 13.51 -0.09 8.90
CA ASN A 9 14.10 -0.10 7.57
C ASN A 9 13.35 -1.05 6.64
N ILE A 10 13.73 -1.03 5.36
CA ILE A 10 13.12 -1.87 4.31
C ILE A 10 13.24 -3.37 4.60
N GLY A 11 14.25 -3.81 5.36
CA GLY A 11 14.41 -5.19 5.80
C GLY A 11 13.27 -5.65 6.71
N ASN A 12 12.78 -4.77 7.59
CA ASN A 12 11.61 -5.06 8.43
C ASN A 12 10.34 -5.25 7.56
N ILE A 13 10.14 -4.40 6.55
CA ILE A 13 8.99 -4.50 5.64
C ILE A 13 9.06 -5.78 4.80
N LYS A 14 10.24 -6.13 4.28
CA LYS A 14 10.45 -7.39 3.54
C LYS A 14 10.22 -8.62 4.43
N LYS A 15 10.57 -8.55 5.72
CA LYS A 15 10.25 -9.62 6.68
C LYS A 15 8.74 -9.73 6.89
N ALA A 16 8.04 -8.61 7.08
CA ALA A 16 6.58 -8.60 7.20
C ALA A 16 5.89 -9.17 5.95
N GLN A 17 6.36 -8.80 4.75
CA GLN A 17 5.86 -9.34 3.48
C GLN A 17 5.89 -10.87 3.45
N LYS A 18 7.00 -11.50 3.90
CA LYS A 18 7.12 -12.96 3.95
C LYS A 18 6.16 -13.60 4.95
N ILE A 19 5.93 -12.96 6.09
CA ILE A 19 5.02 -13.46 7.13
C ILE A 19 3.56 -13.40 6.63
N LEU A 20 3.22 -12.33 5.91
CA LEU A 20 1.87 -12.09 5.39
C LEU A 20 1.56 -12.86 4.09
N ASP A 21 2.56 -13.46 3.43
CA ASP A 21 2.36 -14.21 2.19
C ASP A 21 1.42 -15.40 2.42
N GLY A 22 0.40 -15.53 1.58
CA GLY A 22 -0.69 -16.50 1.74
C GLY A 22 -1.72 -16.19 2.83
N ASN A 23 -1.43 -15.29 3.77
CA ASN A 23 -2.33 -14.92 4.88
C ASN A 23 -3.07 -13.61 4.61
N ALA A 24 -2.45 -12.65 3.93
CA ALA A 24 -3.06 -11.39 3.54
C ALA A 24 -3.39 -11.39 2.03
N ARG A 25 -4.49 -10.73 1.66
CA ARG A 25 -4.86 -10.57 0.24
C ARG A 25 -3.99 -9.50 -0.41
N LYS A 26 -3.53 -9.77 -1.64
CA LYS A 26 -3.05 -8.71 -2.53
C LYS A 26 -4.26 -7.97 -3.10
N THR A 27 -4.70 -6.94 -2.38
CA THR A 27 -5.86 -6.12 -2.78
C THR A 27 -5.60 -5.43 -4.14
N PRO A 28 -6.63 -5.25 -4.98
CA PRO A 28 -6.47 -4.59 -6.27
C PRO A 28 -5.98 -3.15 -6.15
N LEU A 29 -5.23 -2.72 -7.18
CA LEU A 29 -4.93 -1.32 -7.44
C LEU A 29 -5.67 -0.93 -8.72
N VAL A 30 -6.69 -0.08 -8.62
CA VAL A 30 -7.59 0.25 -9.73
C VAL A 30 -7.50 1.73 -10.08
N LYS A 31 -7.55 2.08 -11.37
CA LYS A 31 -7.58 3.48 -11.78
C LYS A 31 -8.96 4.09 -11.48
N SER A 32 -8.97 5.26 -10.85
CA SER A 32 -10.19 6.05 -10.67
C SER A 32 -10.31 7.07 -11.80
N PHE A 33 -11.19 6.81 -12.76
CA PHE A 33 -11.45 7.75 -13.86
C PHE A 33 -12.03 9.08 -13.37
N TYR A 34 -12.89 9.05 -12.35
CA TYR A 34 -13.46 10.26 -11.76
C TYR A 34 -12.39 11.13 -11.09
N LEU A 35 -11.56 10.56 -10.22
CA LEU A 35 -10.53 11.36 -9.54
C LEU A 35 -9.45 11.81 -10.51
N THR A 36 -9.09 10.96 -11.49
CA THR A 36 -8.15 11.34 -12.55
C THR A 36 -8.65 12.55 -13.34
N SER A 37 -9.93 12.56 -13.73
CA SER A 37 -10.50 13.69 -14.48
C SER A 37 -10.62 14.95 -13.64
N LYS A 38 -10.85 14.83 -12.33
CA LYS A 38 -10.97 15.96 -11.41
C LYS A 38 -9.65 16.62 -11.05
N THR A 39 -8.57 15.85 -10.93
CA THR A 39 -7.26 16.37 -10.51
C THR A 39 -6.33 16.69 -11.68
N GLY A 40 -6.58 16.12 -12.87
CA GLY A 40 -5.68 16.21 -14.01
C GLY A 40 -4.44 15.31 -13.89
N GLY A 41 -4.29 14.55 -12.80
CA GLY A 41 -3.23 13.56 -12.60
C GLY A 41 -3.79 12.14 -12.55
N GLU A 42 -2.98 11.12 -12.83
CA GLU A 42 -3.46 9.74 -12.75
C GLU A 42 -3.66 9.28 -11.30
N ILE A 43 -4.90 8.96 -10.94
CA ILE A 43 -5.25 8.49 -9.59
C ILE A 43 -5.60 7.02 -9.60
N TYR A 44 -4.94 6.26 -8.73
CA TYR A 44 -5.19 4.85 -8.48
C TYR A 44 -5.64 4.62 -7.04
N LEU A 45 -6.64 3.75 -6.85
CA LEU A 45 -7.21 3.39 -5.56
C LEU A 45 -6.65 2.04 -5.12
N LYS A 46 -6.05 2.01 -3.94
CA LYS A 46 -5.62 0.78 -3.27
C LYS A 46 -6.77 0.28 -2.38
N LEU A 47 -7.41 -0.81 -2.78
CA LEU A 47 -8.68 -1.24 -2.19
C LEU A 47 -8.49 -2.09 -0.91
N GLU A 48 -7.86 -1.54 0.13
CA GLU A 48 -7.69 -2.24 1.43
C GLU A 48 -9.02 -2.53 2.14
N ASN A 49 -10.09 -1.84 1.78
CA ASN A 49 -11.45 -2.20 2.22
C ASN A 49 -11.88 -3.61 1.75
N MET A 50 -11.15 -4.24 0.81
CA MET A 50 -11.36 -5.61 0.36
C MET A 50 -10.43 -6.64 1.04
N GLN A 51 -9.59 -6.20 1.97
CA GLN A 51 -8.75 -7.08 2.78
C GLN A 51 -9.60 -7.99 3.66
N LEU A 52 -8.99 -9.03 4.21
CA LEU A 52 -9.59 -9.77 5.33
C LEU A 52 -9.94 -8.80 6.45
N THR A 53 -11.10 -8.97 7.08
CA THR A 53 -11.69 -8.06 8.08
C THR A 53 -12.12 -6.67 7.61
N GLY A 54 -11.85 -6.29 6.35
CA GLY A 54 -12.35 -5.05 5.74
C GLY A 54 -11.50 -3.79 5.97
N SER A 55 -10.31 -3.93 6.57
CA SER A 55 -9.33 -2.86 6.76
C SER A 55 -7.92 -3.39 6.95
#